data_AF-A0A8B8PFE1-F1
#
_entry.id   AF-A0A8B8PFE1-F1
#
_cell.length_a   1.000
_cell.length_b   1.000
_cell.length_c   1.000
_cell.angle_alpha   90.00
_cell.angle_beta   90.00
_cell.angle_gamma   90.00
#
_symmetry.space_group_name_H-M   'P 1'
#
loop_
_entity.id
_entity.type
_entity.pdbx_description
1 polymer ?
#
loop_
_entity_poly.entity_id
_entity_poly.type
_entity_poly.pdbx_seq_one_letter_code
_entity_poly.pdbx_strand_id
1 'polypeptide(L)'
;MRLQFLASEQRCPDQFSVLVRNVPQDPDESVSELVEHFFLVNHPDQYMNHQMVYNANKLAQLVKKRKKMQNWQDYYQLKYTRNSSKRPFTKTGFLGLCGDKVDAFDYYTLENDKLSK
;
A
#
# COMPACT_ATOMS: atom_id res chain seq x y z
N MET A 1 20.95 -30.40 -4.84
CA MET A 1 19.59 -29.94 -4.42
C MET A 1 19.27 -28.51 -4.85
N ARG A 2 20.05 -27.47 -4.51
CA ARG A 2 19.73 -26.07 -4.91
C ARG A 2 19.65 -25.82 -6.42
N LEU A 3 20.63 -26.28 -7.20
CA LEU A 3 20.67 -26.02 -8.65
C LEU A 3 19.50 -26.68 -9.40
N GLN A 4 19.14 -27.89 -9.01
CA GLN A 4 18.01 -28.61 -9.59
C GLN A 4 16.68 -27.91 -9.24
N PHE A 5 16.55 -27.37 -8.03
CA PHE A 5 15.40 -26.57 -7.64
C PHE A 5 15.27 -25.31 -8.49
N LEU A 6 16.35 -24.51 -8.63
CA LEU A 6 16.35 -23.29 -9.44
C LEU A 6 16.05 -23.56 -10.92
N ALA A 7 16.55 -24.67 -11.46
CA ALA A 7 16.27 -25.06 -12.85
C ALA A 7 14.82 -25.52 -13.07
N SER A 8 14.14 -26.00 -12.03
CA SER A 8 12.75 -26.46 -12.08
C SER A 8 11.72 -25.40 -11.65
N GLU A 9 12.19 -24.25 -11.17
CA GLU A 9 11.35 -23.20 -10.62
C GLU A 9 10.50 -22.54 -11.72
N GLN A 10 9.29 -22.10 -11.36
CA GLN A 10 8.45 -21.36 -12.30
C GLN A 10 9.01 -19.96 -12.54
N ARG A 11 8.56 -19.33 -13.64
CA ARG A 11 8.97 -17.97 -13.99
C ARG A 11 8.44 -17.01 -12.92
N CYS A 12 9.36 -16.30 -12.27
CA CYS A 12 9.06 -15.31 -11.25
C CYS A 12 9.65 -13.96 -11.63
N PRO A 13 9.03 -12.82 -11.27
CA PRO A 13 9.51 -11.48 -11.69
C PRO A 13 10.93 -11.15 -11.21
N ASP A 14 11.37 -11.74 -10.10
CA ASP A 14 12.72 -11.60 -9.54
C ASP A 14 13.82 -12.17 -10.44
N GLN A 15 13.50 -13.13 -11.31
CA GLN A 15 14.44 -13.68 -12.30
C GLN A 15 14.70 -12.71 -13.46
N PHE A 16 13.80 -11.74 -13.70
CA PHE A 16 13.85 -10.82 -14.84
C PHE A 16 14.00 -9.35 -14.43
N SER A 17 13.85 -9.03 -13.14
CA SER A 17 13.89 -7.65 -12.62
C SER A 17 15.14 -7.41 -11.80
N VAL A 18 15.88 -6.35 -12.12
CA VAL A 18 17.09 -5.95 -11.39
C VAL A 18 16.84 -4.66 -10.62
N LEU A 19 17.25 -4.62 -9.35
CA LEU A 19 17.20 -3.41 -8.55
C LEU A 19 18.46 -2.56 -8.77
N VAL A 20 18.30 -1.44 -9.46
CA VAL A 20 19.36 -0.45 -9.67
C VAL A 20 19.29 0.62 -8.57
N ARG A 21 20.43 1.00 -7.99
CA ARG A 21 20.54 2.00 -6.93
C ARG A 21 21.62 3.01 -7.26
N ASN A 22 21.56 4.18 -6.61
CA ASN A 22 22.53 5.28 -6.78
C ASN A 22 22.64 5.77 -8.23
N VAL A 23 21.50 5.94 -8.90
CA VAL A 23 21.44 6.57 -10.22
C VAL A 23 21.87 8.04 -10.09
N PRO A 24 22.82 8.54 -10.91
CA PRO A 24 23.22 9.93 -10.86
C PRO A 24 22.04 10.85 -11.22
N GLN A 25 22.02 12.03 -10.61
CA GLN A 25 21.05 13.06 -10.95
C GLN A 25 21.64 13.92 -12.06
N ASP A 26 20.87 14.09 -13.13
CA ASP A 26 21.19 14.97 -14.24
C ASP A 26 20.32 16.23 -14.16
N PRO A 27 20.85 17.44 -14.39
CA PRO A 27 20.05 18.67 -14.46
C PRO A 27 19.11 18.73 -15.66
N ASP A 28 19.42 18.05 -16.76
CA ASP A 28 18.71 18.18 -18.04
C ASP A 28 17.70 17.04 -18.27
N GLU A 29 17.92 15.87 -17.68
CA GLU A 29 17.06 14.68 -17.83
C GLU A 29 16.46 14.22 -16.50
N SER A 30 15.22 13.72 -16.54
CA SER A 30 14.65 13.04 -15.38
C SER A 30 15.36 11.70 -15.15
N VAL A 31 15.36 11.22 -13.90
CA VAL A 31 15.97 9.91 -13.57
C VAL A 31 15.34 8.76 -14.38
N SER A 32 14.08 8.90 -14.78
CA SER A 32 13.37 7.92 -15.61
C SER A 32 13.96 7.86 -17.02
N GLU A 33 14.12 9.02 -17.66
CA GLU A 33 14.69 9.16 -19.00
C GLU A 33 16.15 8.70 -19.04
N LEU A 34 16.94 9.09 -18.02
CA LEU A 34 18.34 8.70 -17.92
C LEU A 34 18.50 7.17 -17.81
N VAL A 35 17.66 6.51 -17.01
CA VAL A 35 17.65 5.05 -16.89
C VAL A 35 17.26 4.42 -18.23
N GLU A 36 16.21 4.90 -18.86
CA GLU A 36 15.75 4.40 -20.16
C GLU A 36 16.83 4.53 -21.24
N HIS A 37 17.43 5.71 -21.38
CA HIS A 37 18.52 5.95 -22.33
C HIS A 37 19.72 5.05 -22.04
N PHE A 38 20.15 4.93 -20.78
CA PHE A 38 21.27 4.08 -20.39
C PHE A 38 21.03 2.61 -20.78
N PHE A 39 19.85 2.06 -20.50
CA PHE A 39 19.55 0.66 -20.81
C PHE A 39 19.28 0.40 -22.29
N LEU A 40 18.68 1.35 -23.02
CA LEU A 40 18.51 1.21 -24.46
C LEU A 40 19.85 1.24 -25.21
N VAL A 41 20.81 2.06 -24.76
CA VAL A 41 22.14 2.13 -25.40
C VAL A 41 22.98 0.89 -25.07
N ASN A 42 22.99 0.43 -23.81
CA ASN A 42 23.87 -0.66 -23.39
C ASN A 42 23.24 -2.06 -23.55
N HIS A 43 21.93 -2.17 -23.47
CA HIS A 43 21.17 -3.44 -23.46
C HIS A 43 19.91 -3.39 -24.35
N PRO A 44 20.02 -3.01 -25.64
CA PRO A 44 18.86 -2.72 -26.50
C PRO A 44 17.87 -3.87 -26.66
N ASP A 45 18.37 -5.10 -26.82
CA ASP A 45 17.51 -6.27 -27.08
C ASP A 45 16.93 -6.91 -25.81
N GLN A 46 17.41 -6.49 -24.63
CA GLN A 46 17.06 -7.10 -23.33
C GLN A 46 16.21 -6.18 -22.46
N TYR A 47 16.32 -4.88 -22.66
CA TYR A 47 15.55 -3.91 -21.91
C TYR A 47 14.08 -3.93 -22.33
N MET A 48 13.18 -4.06 -21.35
CA MET A 48 11.73 -4.11 -21.56
C MET A 48 11.06 -2.86 -21.00
N ASN A 49 11.20 -2.64 -19.69
CA ASN A 49 10.67 -1.49 -18.99
C ASN A 49 11.42 -1.29 -17.66
N HIS A 50 11.16 -0.15 -17.02
CA HIS A 50 11.60 0.12 -15.65
C HIS A 50 10.44 0.69 -14.83
N GLN A 51 10.56 0.56 -13.51
CA GLN A 51 9.66 1.20 -12.56
C GLN A 51 10.46 2.07 -11.60
N MET A 52 10.11 3.35 -11.57
CA MET A 52 10.73 4.30 -10.65
C MET A 52 10.32 4.06 -9.20
N VAL A 53 11.30 4.08 -8.30
CA VAL A 53 11.08 3.94 -6.86
C VAL A 53 10.94 5.31 -6.22
N TYR A 54 9.74 5.62 -5.74
CA TYR A 54 9.44 6.87 -5.04
C TYR A 54 9.36 6.68 -3.53
N ASN A 55 9.60 7.76 -2.77
CA ASN A 55 9.37 7.76 -1.33
C ASN A 55 7.86 7.75 -1.01
N ALA A 56 7.27 6.56 -0.99
CA ALA A 56 5.87 6.34 -0.70
C ALA A 56 5.58 6.14 0.80
N ASN A 57 6.51 6.45 1.72
CA ASN A 57 6.35 6.16 3.14
C ASN A 57 5.11 6.84 3.76
N LYS A 58 4.87 8.11 3.43
CA LYS A 58 3.69 8.85 3.91
C LYS A 58 2.40 8.23 3.39
N LEU A 59 2.36 7.87 2.10
CA LEU A 59 1.23 7.20 1.49
C LEU A 59 0.98 5.82 2.12
N ALA A 60 2.03 5.03 2.33
CA ALA A 60 1.95 3.71 2.96
C ALA A 60 1.37 3.80 4.38
N GLN A 61 1.76 4.83 5.16
CA GLN A 61 1.17 5.09 6.48
C GLN A 61 -0.33 5.40 6.40
N LEU A 62 -0.76 6.24 5.45
CA LEU A 62 -2.17 6.56 5.24
C LEU A 62 -2.98 5.31 4.86
N VAL A 63 -2.48 4.52 3.90
CA VAL A 63 -3.10 3.25 3.49
C VAL A 63 -3.21 2.29 4.67
N LYS A 64 -2.18 2.19 5.52
CA LYS A 64 -2.22 1.36 6.73
C LYS A 64 -3.28 1.84 7.73
N LYS A 65 -3.42 3.16 7.93
CA LYS A 65 -4.47 3.73 8.78
C LYS A 65 -5.86 3.41 8.23
N ARG A 66 -6.08 3.59 6.93
CA ARG A 66 -7.35 3.26 6.26
C ARG A 66 -7.71 1.78 6.42
N LYS A 67 -6.77 0.86 6.18
CA LYS A 67 -6.98 -0.59 6.41
C LYS A 67 -7.41 -0.87 7.85
N LYS A 68 -6.82 -0.20 8.83
CA LYS A 68 -7.21 -0.35 10.24
C LYS A 68 -8.64 0.16 10.51
N MET A 69 -9.03 1.29 9.94
CA MET A 69 -10.39 1.83 10.08
C MET A 69 -11.42 0.92 9.40
N GLN A 70 -11.11 0.37 8.22
CA GLN A 70 -11.96 -0.63 7.57
C GLN A 70 -12.15 -1.87 8.46
N ASN A 71 -11.09 -2.40 9.07
CA ASN A 71 -11.22 -3.55 9.97
C ASN A 71 -12.14 -3.26 11.16
N TRP A 72 -12.14 -2.04 11.69
CA TRP A 72 -13.07 -1.64 12.75
C TRP A 72 -14.50 -1.56 12.25
N GLN A 73 -14.71 -0.96 11.08
CA GLN A 73 -16.01 -0.92 10.43
C GLN A 73 -16.59 -2.32 10.23
N ASP A 74 -15.78 -3.25 9.69
CA ASP A 74 -16.16 -4.64 9.49
C ASP A 74 -16.49 -5.33 10.82
N TYR A 75 -15.71 -5.07 11.88
CA TYR A 75 -15.96 -5.59 13.23
C TYR A 75 -17.34 -5.16 13.77
N TYR A 76 -17.67 -3.86 13.68
CA TYR A 76 -18.97 -3.36 14.14
C TYR A 76 -20.12 -3.86 13.27
N GLN A 77 -19.89 -4.02 11.97
CA GLN A 77 -20.86 -4.63 11.05
C GLN A 77 -21.18 -6.05 11.44
N LEU A 78 -20.17 -6.90 11.62
CA LEU A 78 -20.35 -8.30 12.06
C LEU A 78 -21.05 -8.37 13.43
N LYS A 79 -20.72 -7.47 14.36
CA LYS A 79 -21.35 -7.40 15.67
C LYS A 79 -22.85 -7.07 15.59
N TYR A 80 -23.23 -6.14 14.70
CA TYR A 80 -24.63 -5.78 14.46
C TYR A 80 -25.38 -6.89 13.73
N THR A 81 -24.80 -7.50 12.69
CA THR A 81 -25.40 -8.63 11.97
C THR A 81 -25.70 -9.79 12.90
N ARG A 82 -24.83 -10.04 13.89
CA ARG A 82 -25.05 -11.10 14.89
C ARG A 82 -26.15 -10.78 15.89
N ASN A 83 -26.38 -9.50 16.22
CA ASN A 83 -27.42 -9.08 17.14
C ASN A 83 -28.03 -7.75 16.71
N SER A 84 -29.00 -7.82 15.81
CA SER A 84 -29.63 -6.65 15.19
C SER A 84 -30.47 -5.81 16.15
N SER A 85 -30.79 -6.33 17.34
CA SER A 85 -31.60 -5.63 18.33
C SER A 85 -30.92 -4.39 18.92
N LYS A 86 -29.58 -4.27 18.83
CA LYS A 86 -28.83 -3.16 19.41
C LYS A 86 -27.81 -2.60 18.41
N ARG A 87 -28.02 -1.35 18.01
CA ARG A 87 -27.04 -0.59 17.20
C ARG A 87 -25.75 -0.37 18.01
N PRO A 88 -24.57 -0.67 17.45
CA PRO A 88 -23.30 -0.47 18.15
C PRO A 88 -22.96 1.01 18.24
N PHE A 89 -22.67 1.49 19.45
CA PHE A 89 -22.19 2.85 19.69
C PHE A 89 -20.75 2.82 20.20
N THR A 90 -20.00 3.86 19.84
CA THR A 90 -18.65 4.11 20.35
C THR A 90 -18.60 5.49 21.02
N LYS A 91 -17.61 5.71 21.87
CA LYS A 91 -17.31 7.05 22.38
C LYS A 91 -16.08 7.60 21.68
N THR A 92 -16.06 8.91 21.44
CA THR A 92 -15.00 9.59 20.67
C THR A 92 -13.67 9.77 21.42
N GLY A 93 -13.65 9.67 22.75
CA GLY A 93 -12.46 9.94 23.57
C GLY A 93 -11.54 8.75 23.82
N PHE A 94 -10.65 8.89 24.80
CA PHE A 94 -9.56 7.97 25.09
C PHE A 94 -10.03 6.50 25.18
N LEU A 95 -9.52 5.65 24.28
CA LEU A 95 -9.85 4.21 24.17
C LEU A 95 -11.36 3.89 24.09
N GLY A 96 -12.20 4.86 23.72
CA GLY A 96 -13.66 4.71 23.73
C GLY A 96 -14.29 4.76 25.12
N LEU A 97 -13.60 5.27 26.14
CA LEU A 97 -14.08 5.35 27.53
C LEU A 97 -14.74 6.70 27.85
N CYS A 98 -14.22 7.79 27.30
CA CYS A 98 -14.67 9.17 27.54
C CYS A 98 -15.24 9.81 26.26
N GLY A 99 -16.01 10.88 26.39
CA GLY A 99 -16.55 11.64 25.25
C GLY A 99 -17.96 11.23 24.80
N ASP A 100 -18.42 11.89 23.74
CA ASP A 100 -19.77 11.77 23.21
C ASP A 100 -20.03 10.39 22.61
N LYS A 101 -21.24 9.88 22.84
CA LYS A 101 -21.68 8.60 22.32
C LYS A 101 -22.14 8.80 20.87
N VAL A 102 -21.35 8.30 19.93
CA VAL A 102 -21.61 8.35 18.49
C VAL A 102 -21.87 6.96 17.93
N ASP A 103 -22.59 6.88 16.82
CA ASP A 103 -22.73 5.61 16.11
C ASP A 103 -21.35 5.15 15.63
N ALA A 104 -21.02 3.89 15.90
CA ALA A 104 -19.80 3.27 15.44
C ALA A 104 -19.69 3.30 13.90
N PHE A 105 -20.79 3.02 13.19
CA PHE A 105 -20.79 2.98 11.73
C PHE A 105 -20.46 4.34 11.12
N ASP A 106 -21.22 5.36 11.52
CA ASP A 106 -21.05 6.71 11.00
C ASP A 106 -19.66 7.26 11.36
N TYR A 107 -19.16 6.99 12.57
CA TYR A 107 -17.83 7.42 12.99
C TYR A 107 -16.70 6.85 12.12
N TYR A 108 -16.65 5.53 11.93
CA TYR A 108 -15.58 4.91 11.12
C TYR A 108 -15.74 5.21 9.63
N THR A 109 -16.97 5.38 9.13
CA THR A 109 -17.22 5.80 7.74
C THR A 109 -16.69 7.22 7.51
N LEU A 110 -17.01 8.17 8.39
CA LEU A 110 -16.50 9.54 8.32
C LEU A 110 -14.97 9.59 8.42
N GLU A 111 -14.38 8.77 9.29
CA GLU A 111 -12.92 8.73 9.45
C GLU A 111 -12.23 8.12 8.22
N ASN A 112 -12.84 7.11 7.60
CA ASN A 112 -12.40 6.58 6.30
C ASN A 112 -12.50 7.62 5.18
N ASP A 113 -13.59 8.40 5.14
CA ASP A 113 -13.78 9.46 4.15
C ASP A 113 -12.76 10.59 4.32
N LYS A 114 -12.42 10.98 5.55
CA LYS A 114 -11.35 11.95 5.81
C LYS A 114 -9.99 11.45 5.34
N LEU A 115 -9.71 10.16 5.47
CA LEU A 115 -8.47 9.54 5.00
C LEU A 115 -8.45 9.33 3.47
N SER A 116 -9.59 9.43 2.80
CA SER A 116 -9.71 9.29 1.35
C SER A 116 -9.66 10.62 0.59
N LYS A 117 -9.72 11.75 1.30
CA LYS A 117 -9.54 13.11 0.77
C LYS A 117 -8.09 13.55 0.93
#